data_AF-A0A8T3MAS5-F1
#
_entry.id   AF-A0A8T3MAS5-F1
#
_cell.length_a   1.000
_cell.length_b   1.000
_cell.length_c   1.000
_cell.angle_alpha   90.00
_cell.angle_beta   90.00
_cell.angle_gamma   90.00
#
_symmetry.space_group_name_H-M   'P 1'
#
loop_
_entity.id
_entity.type
_entity.pdbx_description
1 polymer ?
#
loop_
_entity_poly.entity_id
_entity_poly.type
_entity_poly.pdbx_seq_one_letter_code
_entity_poly.pdbx_strand_id
1 'polypeptide(L)'
;MGSWVAPILAFAGLLLVGWLTLRLMTGNLPVPPAGPPPSGEPGGEPGGGPGARTPAPSNVVVVDPRANVPGSIVYVKGGNVWIQSDTTVRQLTRSGRATNPSWSPDGRTVLYVETTEEHGVFPALGNPRRYALDVPTLMRIAADGSGAPEPIVDGRVAIGTYTWAAWIRQPVGAPDGTIAVVSDAPNPTQSNVVVQLVDADTGTLTRPDIPEESPFGHQDPAWRADGGELLFVRNSQERGNPRGAPEIWRWSPATGRSQALTGPGYLAPAFSRDGRWIAATRTTNQGTDVVVLDAVSGSEVFRVTDDGRSFSPVWSPAGDAIAFLHQRGGIIDLRLARLDGSGPTWRVREAINLTEASALEATSRPGWFISPGQLPIPATPPPSSGSGDRSPAGPSSSRP
;
A
#
# COMPACT_ATOMS: atom_id res chain seq x y z
N MET A 1 -20.66 -52.88 41.26
CA MET A 1 -19.39 -52.15 41.06
C MET A 1 -19.45 -51.49 39.70
N GLY A 2 -19.60 -50.16 39.65
CA GLY A 2 -19.69 -49.42 38.37
C GLY A 2 -18.35 -49.41 37.65
N SER A 3 -18.37 -49.60 36.34
CA SER A 3 -17.17 -49.64 35.48
C SER A 3 -16.45 -48.28 35.48
N TRP A 4 -15.29 -48.22 36.12
CA TRP A 4 -14.39 -47.06 36.11
C TRP A 4 -13.66 -46.84 34.77
N VAL A 5 -13.92 -47.69 33.78
CA VAL A 5 -13.23 -47.66 32.49
C VAL A 5 -13.55 -46.38 31.71
N ALA A 6 -14.82 -45.95 31.68
CA ALA A 6 -15.22 -44.75 30.94
C ALA A 6 -14.64 -43.45 31.53
N PRO A 7 -14.67 -43.21 32.86
CA PRO A 7 -13.99 -42.07 33.47
C PRO A 7 -12.48 -42.02 33.20
N ILE A 8 -11.80 -43.17 33.24
CA ILE A 8 -10.34 -43.24 33.01
C ILE A 8 -10.00 -42.93 31.55
N LEU A 9 -10.76 -43.46 30.59
CA LEU A 9 -10.57 -43.17 29.16
C LEU A 9 -10.84 -41.69 28.83
N ALA A 10 -11.87 -41.09 29.44
CA ALA A 10 -12.17 -39.67 29.27
C ALA A 10 -11.04 -38.78 29.82
N PHE A 11 -10.49 -39.14 30.99
CA PHE A 11 -9.37 -38.42 31.59
C PHE A 11 -8.09 -38.54 30.76
N ALA A 12 -7.77 -39.74 30.25
CA ALA A 12 -6.64 -39.94 29.34
C ALA A 12 -6.81 -39.16 28.03
N GLY A 13 -8.02 -39.09 27.48
CA GLY A 13 -8.34 -38.28 26.31
C GLY A 13 -8.11 -36.78 26.54
N LEU A 14 -8.55 -36.26 27.70
CA LEU A 14 -8.31 -34.85 28.06
C LEU A 14 -6.83 -34.52 28.24
N LEU A 15 -6.05 -35.44 28.83
CA LEU A 15 -4.60 -35.28 28.95
C LEU A 15 -3.90 -35.26 27.58
N LEU A 16 -4.33 -36.13 26.65
CA LEU A 16 -3.81 -36.16 25.29
C LEU A 16 -4.12 -34.86 24.54
N VAL A 17 -5.36 -34.37 24.64
CA VAL A 17 -5.76 -33.08 24.04
C VAL A 17 -4.95 -31.93 24.64
N GLY A 18 -4.85 -31.85 25.97
CA GLY A 18 -4.06 -30.81 26.63
C GLY A 18 -2.59 -30.84 26.22
N TRP A 19 -2.00 -32.03 26.12
CA TRP A 19 -0.63 -32.22 25.64
C TRP A 19 -0.46 -31.77 24.18
N LEU A 20 -1.39 -32.14 23.29
CA LEU A 20 -1.37 -31.74 21.89
C LEU A 20 -1.54 -30.22 21.72
N THR A 21 -2.43 -29.60 22.50
CA THR A 21 -2.63 -28.14 22.52
C THR A 21 -1.36 -27.43 22.98
N LEU A 22 -0.68 -27.90 24.03
CA LEU A 22 0.60 -27.35 24.48
C LEU A 22 1.70 -27.49 23.43
N ARG A 23 1.73 -28.61 22.69
CA ARG A 23 2.69 -28.83 21.59
C ARG A 23 2.41 -27.95 20.38
N LEU A 24 1.13 -27.66 20.09
CA LEU A 24 0.71 -26.70 19.06
C LEU A 24 1.12 -25.28 19.43
N MET A 25 0.91 -24.86 20.68
CA MET A 25 1.33 -23.54 21.17
C MET A 25 2.87 -23.37 21.19
N THR A 26 3.63 -24.47 21.28
CA THR A 26 5.10 -24.45 21.31
C THR A 26 5.75 -24.87 19.99
N GLY A 27 4.96 -25.09 18.93
CA GLY A 27 5.45 -25.36 17.57
C GLY A 27 6.19 -26.70 17.39
N ASN A 28 5.97 -27.68 18.27
CA ASN A 28 6.81 -28.88 18.37
C ASN A 28 5.99 -30.16 18.15
N LEU A 29 5.43 -30.33 16.94
CA LEU A 29 4.67 -31.52 16.54
C LEU A 29 5.59 -32.63 15.99
N PRO A 30 5.44 -33.89 16.41
CA PRO A 30 6.06 -35.03 15.73
C PRO A 30 5.26 -35.34 14.44
N VAL A 31 5.77 -34.93 13.29
CA VAL A 31 5.19 -35.31 11.99
C VAL A 31 5.85 -36.62 11.54
N PRO A 32 5.09 -37.70 11.25
CA PRO A 32 5.66 -38.87 10.59
C PRO A 32 6.00 -38.52 9.11
N PRO A 33 7.03 -39.15 8.51
CA PRO A 33 7.47 -38.81 7.17
C PRO A 33 6.36 -39.07 6.13
N ALA A 34 6.22 -38.14 5.17
CA ALA A 34 5.23 -38.20 4.10
C ALA A 34 5.50 -39.39 3.15
N GLY A 35 4.44 -40.14 2.83
CA GLY A 35 4.47 -41.17 1.78
C GLY A 35 4.56 -40.56 0.37
N PRO A 36 4.92 -41.37 -0.65
CA PRO A 36 5.13 -40.88 -2.01
C PRO A 36 3.80 -40.51 -2.71
N PRO A 37 3.82 -39.55 -3.67
CA PRO A 37 2.62 -39.09 -4.36
C PRO A 37 2.16 -40.09 -5.45
N PRO A 38 0.84 -40.22 -5.71
CA PRO A 38 0.34 -41.01 -6.83
C PRO A 38 0.30 -40.20 -8.14
N SER A 39 0.40 -40.93 -9.25
CA SER A 39 0.55 -40.46 -10.64
C SER A 39 -0.76 -40.46 -11.46
N GLY A 40 -0.99 -39.44 -12.30
CA GLY A 40 -1.78 -39.56 -13.56
C GLY A 40 -3.01 -38.63 -13.76
N GLU A 41 -3.03 -37.89 -14.89
CA GLU A 41 -3.98 -36.87 -15.43
C GLU A 41 -5.29 -37.42 -16.12
N PRO A 42 -6.08 -36.67 -16.93
CA PRO A 42 -6.85 -35.42 -16.70
C PRO A 42 -8.35 -35.50 -17.14
N GLY A 43 -9.20 -34.57 -16.65
CA GLY A 43 -10.40 -34.09 -17.37
C GLY A 43 -11.78 -34.23 -16.69
N GLY A 44 -12.41 -33.09 -16.36
CA GLY A 44 -13.86 -32.95 -16.12
C GLY A 44 -14.29 -32.46 -14.72
N GLU A 45 -14.61 -31.17 -14.57
CA GLU A 45 -15.30 -30.64 -13.37
C GLU A 45 -16.78 -31.03 -13.37
N PRO A 46 -17.33 -31.35 -12.18
CA PRO A 46 -18.33 -30.41 -11.65
C PRO A 46 -18.28 -30.24 -10.12
N GLY A 47 -18.49 -28.99 -9.66
CA GLY A 47 -19.13 -28.69 -8.37
C GLY A 47 -18.25 -28.80 -7.11
N GLY A 48 -17.41 -27.78 -6.88
CA GLY A 48 -16.55 -27.62 -5.70
C GLY A 48 -15.08 -27.59 -6.12
N GLY A 49 -14.61 -26.47 -6.67
CA GLY A 49 -13.30 -26.43 -7.35
C GLY A 49 -12.14 -26.89 -6.45
N PRO A 50 -11.35 -27.90 -6.86
CA PRO A 50 -10.19 -28.37 -6.11
C PRO A 50 -9.04 -27.38 -6.32
N GLY A 51 -8.53 -26.79 -5.23
CA GLY A 51 -7.40 -25.87 -5.30
C GLY A 51 -7.53 -24.57 -4.50
N ALA A 52 -8.47 -24.46 -3.55
CA ALA A 52 -8.33 -23.47 -2.48
C ALA A 52 -7.08 -23.86 -1.67
N ARG A 53 -5.91 -23.44 -2.15
CA ARG A 53 -4.63 -23.62 -1.47
C ARG A 53 -4.81 -23.04 -0.07
N THR A 54 -4.42 -23.81 0.94
CA THR A 54 -4.41 -23.33 2.31
C THR A 54 -3.58 -22.05 2.35
N PRO A 55 -4.10 -20.95 2.94
CA PRO A 55 -3.30 -19.75 3.14
C PRO A 55 -1.96 -20.12 3.77
N ALA A 56 -0.88 -19.52 3.28
CA ALA A 56 0.42 -19.68 3.88
C ALA A 56 0.36 -19.24 5.35
N PRO A 57 1.15 -19.86 6.25
CA PRO A 57 1.27 -19.41 7.63
C PRO A 57 1.47 -17.90 7.72
N SER A 58 0.98 -17.28 8.81
CA SER A 58 0.94 -15.81 8.96
C SER A 58 2.29 -15.11 8.80
N ASN A 59 3.40 -15.83 8.92
CA ASN A 59 4.76 -15.30 8.76
C ASN A 59 5.57 -15.95 7.63
N VAL A 60 4.92 -16.54 6.62
CA VAL A 60 5.57 -17.11 5.42
C VAL A 60 5.00 -16.49 4.14
N VAL A 61 5.83 -15.84 3.35
CA VAL A 61 5.47 -15.39 2.00
C VAL A 61 5.83 -16.48 1.01
N VAL A 62 4.90 -16.81 0.12
CA VAL A 62 5.15 -17.72 -1.00
C VAL A 62 5.21 -16.88 -2.28
N VAL A 63 6.29 -17.00 -3.03
CA VAL A 63 6.54 -16.26 -4.26
C VAL A 63 6.36 -17.18 -5.47
N ASP A 64 5.66 -16.72 -6.51
CA ASP A 64 5.58 -17.46 -7.78
C ASP A 64 6.99 -17.54 -8.39
N PRO A 65 7.46 -18.70 -8.84
CA PRO A 65 8.77 -18.82 -9.50
C PRO A 65 8.94 -17.93 -10.75
N ARG A 66 7.83 -17.47 -11.36
CA ARG A 66 7.82 -16.53 -12.49
C ARG A 66 7.84 -15.06 -12.06
N ALA A 67 7.80 -14.78 -10.76
CA ALA A 67 7.89 -13.43 -10.20
C ALA A 67 9.30 -12.87 -10.39
N ASN A 68 9.58 -12.39 -11.61
CA ASN A 68 10.74 -11.57 -11.91
C ASN A 68 10.28 -10.10 -11.92
N VAL A 69 10.82 -9.30 -11.01
CA VAL A 69 10.48 -7.89 -10.83
C VAL A 69 11.78 -7.10 -10.70
N PRO A 70 12.11 -6.24 -11.68
CA PRO A 70 13.26 -5.36 -11.56
C PRO A 70 13.20 -4.55 -10.25
N GLY A 71 14.33 -4.46 -9.54
CA GLY A 71 14.40 -3.74 -8.27
C GLY A 71 13.73 -4.50 -7.14
N SER A 72 12.90 -3.81 -6.35
CA SER A 72 12.34 -4.37 -5.12
C SER A 72 10.98 -3.79 -4.76
N ILE A 73 10.08 -4.66 -4.31
CA ILE A 73 8.75 -4.29 -3.83
C ILE A 73 8.68 -4.54 -2.33
N VAL A 74 8.11 -3.57 -1.60
CA VAL A 74 7.85 -3.66 -0.16
C VAL A 74 6.36 -3.86 0.10
N TYR A 75 6.02 -4.72 1.05
CA TYR A 75 4.64 -4.99 1.48
C TYR A 75 4.59 -5.51 2.92
N VAL A 76 3.39 -5.71 3.47
CA VAL A 76 3.14 -6.21 4.83
C VAL A 76 2.42 -7.54 4.80
N LYS A 77 2.91 -8.45 5.65
CA LYS A 77 2.27 -9.71 5.96
C LYS A 77 2.48 -10.04 7.43
N GLY A 78 1.40 -10.41 8.13
CA GLY A 78 1.45 -10.78 9.54
C GLY A 78 1.99 -9.67 10.44
N GLY A 79 1.66 -8.42 10.10
CA GLY A 79 2.17 -7.22 10.78
C GLY A 79 3.69 -7.03 10.68
N ASN A 80 4.34 -7.59 9.65
CA ASN A 80 5.76 -7.40 9.41
C ASN A 80 5.99 -6.85 8.00
N VAL A 81 7.00 -5.98 7.86
CA VAL A 81 7.45 -5.45 6.57
C VAL A 81 8.31 -6.51 5.89
N TRP A 82 8.02 -6.77 4.62
CA TRP A 82 8.76 -7.68 3.75
C TRP A 82 9.24 -6.93 2.51
N ILE A 83 10.45 -7.24 2.06
CA ILE A 83 10.96 -6.84 0.75
C ILE A 83 11.07 -8.08 -0.13
N GLN A 84 10.57 -7.95 -1.36
CA GLN A 84 10.74 -8.92 -2.42
C GLN A 84 11.59 -8.33 -3.54
N SER A 85 12.65 -9.04 -3.92
CA SER A 85 13.51 -8.74 -5.06
C SER A 85 13.56 -9.99 -5.92
N ASP A 86 13.02 -9.91 -7.13
CA ASP A 86 12.72 -11.09 -7.96
C ASP A 86 11.93 -12.15 -7.16
N THR A 87 12.51 -13.34 -7.03
CA THR A 87 11.95 -14.48 -6.29
C THR A 87 12.42 -14.56 -4.85
N THR A 88 13.32 -13.66 -4.42
CA THR A 88 13.85 -13.63 -3.06
C THR A 88 13.00 -12.72 -2.19
N VAL A 89 12.59 -13.23 -1.02
CA VAL A 89 11.87 -12.47 -0.01
C VAL A 89 12.68 -12.38 1.27
N ARG A 90 12.65 -11.20 1.89
CA ARG A 90 13.30 -10.94 3.17
C ARG A 90 12.38 -10.16 4.08
N GLN A 91 12.21 -10.66 5.29
CA GLN A 91 11.51 -9.97 6.37
C GLN A 91 12.40 -8.88 6.97
N LEU A 92 11.92 -7.64 7.02
CA LEU A 92 12.61 -6.50 7.64
C LEU A 92 12.28 -6.34 9.12
N THR A 93 11.00 -6.47 9.49
CA THR A 93 10.55 -6.25 10.87
C THR A 93 10.00 -7.53 11.47
N ARG A 94 10.00 -7.62 12.81
CA ARG A 94 9.56 -8.82 13.56
C ARG A 94 8.55 -8.50 14.66
N SER A 95 8.05 -7.26 14.72
CA SER A 95 7.14 -6.80 15.77
C SER A 95 5.73 -7.37 15.63
N GLY A 96 5.33 -7.81 14.43
CA GLY A 96 3.96 -8.25 14.15
C GLY A 96 2.93 -7.11 14.23
N ARG A 97 3.39 -5.86 14.19
CA ARG A 97 2.62 -4.63 14.43
C ARG A 97 2.84 -3.54 13.37
N ALA A 98 3.61 -3.85 12.32
CA ALA A 98 3.91 -2.93 11.23
C ALA A 98 2.82 -2.90 10.17
N THR A 99 2.55 -1.70 9.62
CA THR A 99 1.56 -1.42 8.57
C THR A 99 2.04 -0.29 7.64
N ASN A 100 1.37 -0.11 6.50
CA ASN A 100 1.59 1.01 5.56
C ASN A 100 3.07 1.29 5.18
N PRO A 101 3.82 0.32 4.64
CA PRO A 101 5.19 0.52 4.22
C PRO A 101 5.26 1.42 2.98
N SER A 102 6.34 2.19 2.87
CA SER A 102 6.71 2.91 1.66
C SER A 102 8.22 3.09 1.58
N TRP A 103 8.73 3.30 0.37
CA TRP A 103 10.15 3.61 0.18
C TRP A 103 10.44 5.07 0.47
N SER A 104 11.62 5.36 1.02
CA SER A 104 12.20 6.69 0.87
C SER A 104 12.54 6.96 -0.60
N PRO A 105 12.50 8.21 -1.08
CA PRO A 105 12.76 8.53 -2.49
C PRO A 105 14.14 8.10 -2.99
N ASP A 106 15.13 8.03 -2.10
CA ASP A 106 16.49 7.56 -2.41
C ASP A 106 16.64 6.04 -2.36
N GLY A 107 15.60 5.32 -1.93
CA GLY A 107 15.57 3.86 -1.79
C GLY A 107 16.47 3.29 -0.70
N ARG A 108 17.00 4.12 0.21
CA ARG A 108 17.86 3.64 1.30
C ARG A 108 17.09 3.12 2.50
N THR A 109 15.87 3.60 2.70
CA THR A 109 15.05 3.26 3.87
C THR A 109 13.64 2.89 3.47
N VAL A 110 13.00 2.10 4.33
CA VAL A 110 11.56 1.84 4.29
C VAL A 110 10.92 2.57 5.47
N LEU A 111 9.96 3.43 5.16
CA LEU A 111 9.05 4.05 6.12
C LEU A 111 7.90 3.10 6.39
N TYR A 112 7.41 3.06 7.63
CA TYR A 112 6.24 2.26 7.98
C TYR A 112 5.61 2.77 9.29
N VAL A 113 4.43 2.28 9.63
CA VAL A 113 3.78 2.58 10.92
C VAL A 113 3.79 1.34 11.79
N GLU A 114 4.28 1.45 13.02
CA GLU A 114 4.18 0.41 14.03
C GLU A 114 3.15 0.79 15.09
N THR A 115 2.20 -0.09 15.39
CA THR A 115 1.17 0.18 16.40
C THR A 115 1.46 -0.59 17.69
N THR A 116 1.67 0.12 18.79
CA THR A 116 1.92 -0.47 20.11
C THR A 116 0.70 -0.31 21.00
N GLU A 117 0.30 -1.40 21.67
CA GLU A 117 -0.75 -1.33 22.69
C GLU A 117 -0.17 -0.78 24.00
N GLU A 118 -0.79 0.26 24.52
CA GLU A 118 -0.50 0.89 25.81
C GLU A 118 -1.69 0.75 26.75
N HIS A 119 -1.45 0.67 28.05
CA HIS A 119 -2.53 0.55 29.03
C HIS A 119 -2.58 1.77 29.96
N GLY A 120 -3.78 2.30 30.13
CA GLY A 120 -4.03 3.46 30.97
C GLY A 120 -5.31 3.34 31.79
N VAL A 121 -5.60 4.40 32.55
CA VAL A 121 -6.85 4.54 33.31
C VAL A 121 -7.55 5.82 32.87
N PHE A 122 -8.81 5.70 32.49
CA PHE A 122 -9.64 6.82 32.06
C PHE A 122 -10.92 6.92 32.93
N PRO A 123 -11.31 8.11 33.40
CA PRO A 123 -12.51 8.29 34.22
C PRO A 123 -13.78 8.27 33.37
N ALA A 124 -14.20 7.09 32.93
CA ALA A 124 -15.43 6.92 32.17
C ALA A 124 -16.65 7.02 33.10
N LEU A 125 -17.51 8.03 32.85
CA LEU A 125 -18.67 8.35 33.68
C LEU A 125 -18.30 8.57 35.16
N GLY A 126 -17.19 9.27 35.40
CA GLY A 126 -16.70 9.60 36.74
C GLY A 126 -16.01 8.46 37.48
N ASN A 127 -15.88 7.28 36.88
CA ASN A 127 -15.24 6.12 37.52
C ASN A 127 -13.96 5.73 36.77
N PRO A 128 -12.85 5.43 37.47
CA PRO A 128 -11.62 4.98 36.82
C PRO A 128 -11.83 3.62 36.16
N ARG A 129 -11.63 3.57 34.84
CA ARG A 129 -11.68 2.33 34.04
C ARG A 129 -10.35 2.12 33.33
N ARG A 130 -9.90 0.87 33.28
CA ARG A 130 -8.73 0.50 32.47
C ARG A 130 -9.08 0.58 30.99
N TYR A 131 -8.16 1.09 30.20
CA TYR A 131 -8.30 1.18 28.74
C TYR A 131 -6.99 0.74 28.08
N ALA A 132 -7.09 0.11 26.91
CA ALA A 132 -5.97 -0.21 26.04
C ALA A 132 -6.00 0.77 24.86
N LEU A 133 -4.87 1.41 24.58
CA LEU A 133 -4.71 2.42 23.56
C LEU A 133 -3.73 1.91 22.51
N ASP A 134 -4.18 1.84 21.27
CA ASP A 134 -3.31 1.58 20.14
C ASP A 134 -2.58 2.88 19.74
N VAL A 135 -1.28 2.92 19.99
CA VAL A 135 -0.42 4.07 19.68
C VAL A 135 0.36 3.78 18.41
N PRO A 136 0.07 4.46 17.28
CA PRO A 136 0.89 4.37 16.09
C PRO A 136 2.16 5.22 16.25
N THR A 137 3.27 4.69 15.77
CA THR A 137 4.54 5.40 15.66
C THR A 137 4.98 5.33 14.20
N LEU A 138 5.32 6.47 13.61
CA LEU A 138 6.01 6.51 12.32
C LEU A 138 7.44 6.02 12.53
N MET A 139 7.84 5.00 11.78
CA MET A 139 9.13 4.33 11.90
C MET A 139 9.88 4.40 10.56
N ARG A 140 11.21 4.27 10.62
CA ARG A 140 12.06 3.94 9.48
C ARG A 140 12.97 2.76 9.79
N ILE A 141 13.35 2.01 8.77
CA ILE A 141 14.37 0.98 8.83
C ILE A 141 15.22 1.01 7.56
N ALA A 142 16.51 0.67 7.65
CA ALA A 142 17.36 0.54 6.47
C ALA A 142 16.82 -0.55 5.54
N ALA A 143 16.76 -0.25 4.25
CA ALA A 143 16.19 -1.15 3.27
C ALA A 143 17.04 -2.42 3.07
N ASP A 144 18.34 -2.38 3.34
CA ASP A 144 19.22 -3.56 3.34
C ASP A 144 19.05 -4.44 4.60
N GLY A 145 18.24 -3.99 5.57
CA GLY A 145 18.02 -4.65 6.86
C GLY A 145 19.15 -4.47 7.87
N SER A 146 20.09 -3.57 7.61
CA SER A 146 21.08 -3.16 8.61
C SER A 146 20.45 -2.25 9.68
N GLY A 147 21.05 -2.24 10.87
CA GLY A 147 20.56 -1.42 11.98
C GLY A 147 19.25 -1.92 12.61
N ALA A 148 18.79 -1.17 13.61
CA ALA A 148 17.50 -1.38 14.25
C ALA A 148 16.46 -0.42 13.65
N PRO A 149 15.17 -0.74 13.71
CA PRO A 149 14.13 0.23 13.37
C PRO A 149 14.18 1.45 14.28
N GLU A 150 13.97 2.64 13.70
CA GLU A 150 14.06 3.93 14.38
C GLU A 150 12.70 4.64 14.37
N PRO A 151 12.22 5.17 15.50
CA PRO A 151 11.03 6.01 15.53
C PRO A 151 11.33 7.42 15.00
N ILE A 152 10.39 7.97 14.24
CA ILE A 152 10.40 9.35 13.74
C ILE A 152 9.38 10.19 14.50
N VAL A 153 8.13 9.74 14.58
CA VAL A 153 7.03 10.47 15.25
C VAL A 153 6.20 9.50 16.08
N ASP A 154 6.08 9.79 17.37
CA ASP A 154 5.21 9.06 18.28
C ASP A 154 3.80 9.64 18.27
N GLY A 155 2.79 8.78 18.15
CA GLY A 155 1.38 9.19 18.11
C GLY A 155 0.81 9.67 19.43
N ARG A 156 1.54 9.61 20.56
CA ARG A 156 1.02 10.09 21.84
C ARG A 156 0.94 11.62 21.87
N VAL A 157 -0.23 12.11 22.23
CA VAL A 157 -0.50 13.55 22.39
C VAL A 157 -1.00 13.81 23.81
N ALA A 158 -0.32 14.70 24.53
CA ALA A 158 -0.77 15.16 25.85
C ALA A 158 -1.75 16.33 25.70
N ILE A 159 -2.96 16.17 26.22
CA ILE A 159 -3.99 17.23 26.28
C ILE A 159 -4.51 17.32 27.71
N GLY A 160 -4.14 18.40 28.40
CA GLY A 160 -4.39 18.54 29.83
C GLY A 160 -3.67 17.45 30.61
N THR A 161 -4.41 16.69 31.43
CA THR A 161 -3.88 15.58 32.23
C THR A 161 -3.97 14.21 31.53
N TYR A 162 -4.51 14.16 30.30
CA TYR A 162 -4.72 12.90 29.57
C TYR A 162 -3.74 12.77 28.40
N THR A 163 -3.40 11.52 28.10
CA THR A 163 -2.67 11.15 26.89
C THR A 163 -3.63 10.47 25.93
N TRP A 164 -3.61 10.93 24.69
CA TRP A 164 -4.40 10.41 23.57
C TRP A 164 -3.47 9.79 22.54
N ALA A 165 -3.98 8.91 21.68
CA ALA A 165 -3.28 8.49 20.47
C ALA A 165 -3.86 9.28 19.29
N ALA A 166 -2.99 10.05 18.64
CA ALA A 166 -3.26 10.55 17.31
C ALA A 166 -3.06 9.43 16.28
N TRP A 167 -3.81 9.52 15.19
CA TRP A 167 -3.66 8.67 14.05
C TRP A 167 -2.42 9.11 13.27
N ILE A 168 -1.55 8.17 12.88
CA ILE A 168 -0.45 8.42 11.96
C ILE A 168 -0.45 7.27 10.97
N ARG A 169 -0.70 7.54 9.70
CA ARG A 169 -0.82 6.50 8.67
C ARG A 169 -0.29 6.91 7.32
N GLN A 170 -0.07 5.90 6.48
CA GLN A 170 0.22 6.04 5.05
C GLN A 170 1.41 6.99 4.76
N PRO A 171 2.58 6.78 5.39
CA PRO A 171 3.73 7.64 5.16
C PRO A 171 4.21 7.54 3.71
N VAL A 172 4.52 8.68 3.09
CA VAL A 172 5.18 8.75 1.79
C VAL A 172 6.23 9.86 1.79
N GLY A 173 7.47 9.52 1.46
CA GLY A 173 8.57 10.48 1.43
C GLY A 173 8.60 11.35 0.17
N ALA A 174 9.06 12.59 0.33
CA ALA A 174 9.40 13.53 -0.74
C ALA A 174 10.93 13.71 -0.83
N PRO A 175 11.48 14.10 -1.98
CA PRO A 175 12.93 14.16 -2.20
C PRO A 175 13.68 15.14 -1.28
N ASP A 176 12.98 16.09 -0.67
CA ASP A 176 13.52 17.12 0.21
C ASP A 176 13.63 16.70 1.68
N GLY A 177 13.27 15.45 2.01
CA GLY A 177 13.25 14.94 3.39
C GLY A 177 11.91 15.12 4.09
N THR A 178 10.89 15.68 3.43
CA THR A 178 9.52 15.72 3.96
C THR A 178 8.85 14.35 3.83
N ILE A 179 8.03 13.96 4.80
CA ILE A 179 7.16 12.78 4.74
C ILE A 179 5.71 13.28 4.84
N ALA A 180 4.87 12.96 3.86
CA ALA A 180 3.43 13.16 4.01
C ALA A 180 2.82 11.96 4.75
N VAL A 181 1.93 12.23 5.70
CA VAL A 181 1.13 11.25 6.44
C VAL A 181 -0.32 11.71 6.47
N VAL A 182 -1.24 10.82 6.83
CA VAL A 182 -2.60 11.23 7.25
C VAL A 182 -2.74 11.10 8.76
N SER A 183 -3.16 12.20 9.41
CA SER A 183 -3.13 12.35 10.86
C SER A 183 -4.16 13.36 11.37
N ASP A 184 -4.63 13.14 12.59
CA ASP A 184 -5.50 14.03 13.39
C ASP A 184 -4.73 14.75 14.52
N ALA A 185 -3.40 14.59 14.56
CA ALA A 185 -2.54 15.36 15.44
C ALA A 185 -2.62 16.88 15.12
N PRO A 186 -2.26 17.77 16.06
CA PRO A 186 -1.96 17.52 17.46
C PRO A 186 -3.23 17.50 18.33
N ASN A 187 -4.44 17.45 17.77
CA ASN A 187 -5.68 17.49 18.56
C ASN A 187 -6.67 16.38 18.13
N PRO A 188 -6.37 15.11 18.43
CA PRO A 188 -7.20 13.96 18.03
C PRO A 188 -8.62 13.97 18.61
N THR A 189 -8.92 14.89 19.54
CA THR A 189 -10.27 15.03 20.11
C THR A 189 -11.21 15.90 19.25
N GLN A 190 -10.67 16.65 18.29
CA GLN A 190 -11.41 17.66 17.52
C GLN A 190 -11.05 17.70 16.03
N SER A 191 -9.86 17.21 15.66
CA SER A 191 -9.35 17.30 14.29
C SER A 191 -9.86 16.14 13.42
N ASN A 192 -10.11 16.41 12.14
CA ASN A 192 -10.25 15.34 11.16
C ASN A 192 -8.86 14.75 10.84
N VAL A 193 -8.86 13.56 10.27
CA VAL A 193 -7.65 12.88 9.81
C VAL A 193 -7.31 13.40 8.43
N VAL A 194 -6.30 14.26 8.32
CA VAL A 194 -5.94 14.95 7.07
C VAL A 194 -4.46 14.79 6.75
N VAL A 195 -4.10 15.15 5.52
CA VAL A 195 -2.69 15.23 5.11
C VAL A 195 -1.93 16.17 6.05
N GLN A 196 -0.83 15.69 6.58
CA GLN A 196 0.14 16.41 7.39
C GLN A 196 1.55 16.10 6.89
N LEU A 197 2.48 17.02 7.14
CA LEU A 197 3.87 16.91 6.72
C LEU A 197 4.75 16.72 7.94
N VAL A 198 5.64 15.74 7.87
CA VAL A 198 6.62 15.41 8.90
C VAL A 198 8.01 15.67 8.33
N ASP A 199 8.83 16.41 9.05
CA ASP A 199 10.25 16.50 8.77
C ASP A 199 10.95 15.19 9.20
N ALA A 200 11.61 14.48 8.28
CA ALA A 200 12.11 13.12 8.54
C ALA A 200 13.25 13.05 9.55
N ASP A 201 13.95 14.15 9.81
CA ASP A 201 15.10 14.19 10.71
C ASP A 201 14.69 14.62 12.12
N THR A 202 13.79 15.59 12.22
CA THR A 202 13.34 16.16 13.50
C THR A 202 12.06 15.52 14.03
N GLY A 203 11.29 14.85 13.17
CA GLY A 203 9.94 14.36 13.50
C GLY A 203 8.91 15.49 13.66
N THR A 204 9.25 16.73 13.27
CA THR A 204 8.34 17.86 13.41
C THR A 204 7.15 17.70 12.49
N LEU A 205 5.95 17.65 13.07
CA LEU A 205 4.70 17.54 12.35
C LEU A 205 4.09 18.93 12.10
N THR A 206 3.69 19.18 10.86
CA THR A 206 3.07 20.43 10.41
C THR A 206 1.84 20.16 9.57
N ARG A 207 0.91 21.11 9.56
CA ARG A 207 -0.33 21.02 8.78
C ARG A 207 -0.24 21.98 7.59
N PRO A 208 -0.22 21.47 6.35
CA PRO A 208 -0.28 22.32 5.17
C PRO A 208 -1.69 22.90 4.99
N ASP A 209 -1.79 24.03 4.27
CA ASP A 209 -3.06 24.67 3.93
C ASP A 209 -3.76 23.91 2.79
N ILE A 210 -4.31 22.74 3.12
CA ILE A 210 -5.09 21.90 2.22
C ILE A 210 -6.55 21.91 2.72
N PRO A 211 -7.54 22.27 1.87
CA PRO A 211 -8.94 22.26 2.24
C PRO A 211 -9.41 20.88 2.72
N GLU A 212 -10.17 20.84 3.81
CA GLU A 212 -10.81 19.65 4.36
C GLU A 212 -12.33 19.86 4.47
N GLU A 213 -13.08 18.76 4.62
CA GLU A 213 -14.53 18.82 4.85
C GLU A 213 -14.90 17.89 6.00
N SER A 214 -15.22 18.45 7.16
CA SER A 214 -15.67 17.63 8.30
C SER A 214 -17.03 16.97 8.02
N PRO A 215 -17.25 15.70 8.43
CA PRO A 215 -16.36 14.85 9.23
C PRO A 215 -15.42 13.97 8.39
N PHE A 216 -15.25 14.25 7.10
CA PHE A 216 -14.41 13.47 6.21
C PHE A 216 -12.94 13.87 6.28
N GLY A 217 -12.08 12.86 6.16
CA GLY A 217 -10.64 13.02 6.16
C GLY A 217 -10.02 12.94 4.78
N HIS A 218 -8.70 13.08 4.74
CA HIS A 218 -7.88 12.75 3.59
C HIS A 218 -7.32 11.34 3.73
N GLN A 219 -7.01 10.73 2.58
CA GLN A 219 -6.41 9.41 2.49
C GLN A 219 -5.38 9.43 1.37
N ASP A 220 -4.56 8.41 1.31
CA ASP A 220 -3.77 8.07 0.14
C ASP A 220 -2.86 9.15 -0.45
N PRO A 221 -2.00 9.78 0.38
CA PRO A 221 -0.98 10.68 -0.13
C PRO A 221 -0.03 9.94 -1.08
N ALA A 222 0.36 10.59 -2.17
CA ALA A 222 1.36 10.10 -3.12
C ALA A 222 2.13 11.27 -3.75
N TRP A 223 3.42 11.38 -3.44
CA TRP A 223 4.28 12.41 -4.00
C TRP A 223 4.65 12.11 -5.45
N ARG A 224 4.68 13.16 -6.27
CA ARG A 224 5.40 13.10 -7.54
C ARG A 224 6.90 13.03 -7.27
N ALA A 225 7.65 12.33 -8.11
CA ALA A 225 9.07 12.05 -7.90
C ALA A 225 9.96 13.31 -7.77
N ASP A 226 9.50 14.46 -8.25
CA ASP A 226 10.18 15.76 -8.14
C ASP A 226 9.78 16.57 -6.89
N GLY A 227 8.83 16.09 -6.08
CA GLY A 227 8.28 16.80 -4.91
C GLY A 227 7.38 18.00 -5.25
N GLY A 228 7.12 18.28 -6.54
CA GLY A 228 6.38 19.46 -6.97
C GLY A 228 4.87 19.36 -6.80
N GLU A 229 4.34 18.15 -6.62
CA GLU A 229 2.91 17.87 -6.49
C GLU A 229 2.68 16.66 -5.58
N LEU A 230 1.69 16.77 -4.70
CA LEU A 230 1.18 15.69 -3.87
C LEU A 230 -0.25 15.35 -4.34
N LEU A 231 -0.49 14.08 -4.67
CA LEU A 231 -1.85 13.56 -4.78
C LEU A 231 -2.34 13.11 -3.41
N PHE A 232 -3.63 13.24 -3.18
CA PHE A 232 -4.31 12.67 -2.01
C PHE A 232 -5.78 12.43 -2.37
N VAL A 233 -6.44 11.57 -1.61
CA VAL A 233 -7.87 11.30 -1.73
C VAL A 233 -8.61 12.18 -0.73
N ARG A 234 -9.61 12.93 -1.21
CA ARG A 234 -10.57 13.64 -0.37
C ARG A 234 -11.92 12.92 -0.50
N ASN A 235 -12.53 12.62 0.64
CA ASN A 235 -13.92 12.16 0.67
C ASN A 235 -14.81 13.39 0.91
N SER A 236 -15.86 13.59 0.11
CA SER A 236 -16.80 14.71 0.26
C SER A 236 -18.25 14.28 0.05
N GLN A 237 -19.19 15.02 0.66
CA GLN A 237 -20.62 14.89 0.36
C GLN A 237 -21.03 15.66 -0.90
N GLU A 238 -20.08 16.32 -1.58
CA GLU A 238 -20.33 17.05 -2.82
C GLU A 238 -21.05 16.14 -3.84
N ARG A 239 -21.96 16.73 -4.61
CA ARG A 239 -22.86 16.05 -5.56
C ARG A 239 -23.88 15.08 -4.93
N GLY A 240 -24.18 15.23 -3.63
CA GLY A 240 -25.32 14.58 -3.00
C GLY A 240 -25.10 13.10 -2.66
N ASN A 241 -23.85 12.65 -2.53
CA ASN A 241 -23.54 11.32 -2.00
C ASN A 241 -23.39 11.38 -0.46
N PRO A 242 -24.40 10.97 0.33
CA PRO A 242 -24.34 11.05 1.79
C PRO A 242 -23.29 10.13 2.41
N ARG A 243 -22.76 9.15 1.65
CA ARG A 243 -21.72 8.22 2.11
C ARG A 243 -20.29 8.74 1.91
N GLY A 244 -20.13 9.86 1.22
CA GLY A 244 -18.84 10.30 0.70
C GLY A 244 -18.43 9.47 -0.52
N ALA A 245 -17.95 10.13 -1.58
CA ALA A 245 -17.24 9.43 -2.65
C ALA A 245 -15.77 9.85 -2.64
N PRO A 246 -14.82 8.92 -2.84
CA PRO A 246 -13.42 9.28 -2.93
C PRO A 246 -13.16 9.98 -4.26
N GLU A 247 -12.51 11.13 -4.20
CA GLU A 247 -11.97 11.85 -5.34
C GLU A 247 -10.46 12.01 -5.15
N ILE A 248 -9.68 11.84 -6.23
CA ILE A 248 -8.26 12.18 -6.19
C ILE A 248 -8.14 13.69 -6.39
N TRP A 249 -7.42 14.33 -5.48
CA TRP A 249 -7.06 15.73 -5.47
C TRP A 249 -5.55 15.87 -5.59
N ARG A 250 -5.12 17.04 -6.06
CA ARG A 250 -3.70 17.41 -6.14
C ARG A 250 -3.45 18.69 -5.38
N TRP A 251 -2.28 18.77 -4.75
CA TRP A 251 -1.79 19.94 -4.05
C TRP A 251 -0.36 20.29 -4.49
N SER A 252 -0.10 21.58 -4.70
CA SER A 252 1.22 22.11 -5.05
C SER A 252 1.82 22.84 -3.85
N PRO A 253 2.92 22.35 -3.25
CA PRO A 253 3.58 23.02 -2.12
C PRO A 253 4.05 24.42 -2.47
N ALA A 254 4.56 24.62 -3.68
CA ALA A 254 5.12 25.89 -4.13
C ALA A 254 4.07 27.01 -4.25
N THR A 255 2.81 26.65 -4.53
CA THR A 255 1.74 27.65 -4.77
C THR A 255 0.63 27.61 -3.73
N GLY A 256 0.59 26.59 -2.87
CA GLY A 256 -0.51 26.32 -1.95
C GLY A 256 -1.81 25.88 -2.63
N ARG A 257 -1.83 25.76 -3.96
CA ARG A 257 -3.07 25.46 -4.71
C ARG A 257 -3.47 24.00 -4.56
N SER A 258 -4.76 23.79 -4.30
CA SER A 258 -5.42 22.47 -4.26
C SER A 258 -6.58 22.43 -5.25
N GLN A 259 -6.73 21.32 -5.98
CA GLN A 259 -7.88 21.10 -6.87
C GLN A 259 -8.19 19.62 -7.08
N ALA A 260 -9.45 19.30 -7.35
CA ALA A 260 -9.85 17.98 -7.79
C ALA A 260 -9.13 17.63 -9.11
N LEU A 261 -8.62 16.40 -9.19
CA LEU A 261 -8.09 15.81 -10.41
C LEU A 261 -9.14 14.94 -11.09
N THR A 262 -9.88 14.14 -10.32
CA THR A 262 -10.88 13.20 -10.86
C THR A 262 -12.30 13.57 -10.45
N GLY A 263 -13.28 12.93 -11.09
CA GLY A 263 -14.61 12.76 -10.50
C GLY A 263 -14.61 11.72 -9.35
N PRO A 264 -15.79 11.41 -8.81
CA PRO A 264 -15.94 10.44 -7.72
C PRO A 264 -15.63 9.00 -8.16
N GLY A 265 -15.14 8.19 -7.21
CA GLY A 265 -14.92 6.76 -7.37
C GLY A 265 -13.47 6.35 -7.64
N TYR A 266 -12.49 7.26 -7.46
CA TYR A 266 -11.07 6.95 -7.64
C TYR A 266 -10.29 7.16 -6.33
N LEU A 267 -9.39 6.23 -6.02
CA LEU A 267 -8.56 6.24 -4.81
C LEU A 267 -7.21 5.53 -5.01
N ALA A 268 -6.37 5.53 -3.97
CA ALA A 268 -5.02 4.94 -3.98
C ALA A 268 -4.19 5.30 -5.23
N PRO A 269 -3.93 6.61 -5.49
CA PRO A 269 -3.13 7.02 -6.63
C PRO A 269 -1.65 6.63 -6.47
N ALA A 270 -0.99 6.35 -7.58
CA ALA A 270 0.45 6.19 -7.69
C ALA A 270 0.95 6.77 -9.01
N PHE A 271 1.87 7.72 -8.96
CA PHE A 271 2.48 8.32 -10.15
C PHE A 271 3.34 7.30 -10.92
N SER A 272 3.32 7.39 -12.25
CA SER A 272 4.42 6.89 -13.07
C SER A 272 5.69 7.71 -12.81
N ARG A 273 6.87 7.13 -13.06
CA ARG A 273 8.15 7.80 -12.83
C ARG A 273 8.29 9.15 -13.57
N ASP A 274 7.74 9.24 -14.78
CA ASP A 274 7.75 10.46 -15.59
C ASP A 274 6.67 11.49 -15.18
N GLY A 275 5.81 11.15 -14.21
CA GLY A 275 4.74 12.00 -13.71
C GLY A 275 3.59 12.24 -14.69
N ARG A 276 3.60 11.59 -15.86
CA ARG A 276 2.57 11.80 -16.90
C ARG A 276 1.29 11.00 -16.64
N TRP A 277 1.40 9.93 -15.87
CA TRP A 277 0.33 8.96 -15.67
C TRP A 277 0.16 8.65 -14.19
N ILE A 278 -1.03 8.23 -13.81
CA ILE A 278 -1.37 7.84 -12.45
C ILE A 278 -2.05 6.48 -12.51
N ALA A 279 -1.50 5.46 -11.89
CA ALA A 279 -2.28 4.27 -11.58
C ALA A 279 -3.22 4.59 -10.41
N ALA A 280 -4.46 4.13 -10.47
CA ALA A 280 -5.45 4.35 -9.43
C ALA A 280 -6.34 3.13 -9.27
N THR A 281 -6.95 3.02 -8.09
CA THR A 281 -8.09 2.12 -7.87
C THR A 281 -9.36 2.85 -8.28
N ARG A 282 -10.19 2.19 -9.09
CA ARG A 282 -11.53 2.64 -9.47
C ARG A 282 -12.57 1.78 -8.76
N THR A 283 -13.54 2.40 -8.13
CA THR A 283 -14.67 1.73 -7.48
C THR A 283 -15.88 1.73 -8.40
N THR A 284 -16.47 0.56 -8.60
CA THR A 284 -17.67 0.33 -9.40
C THR A 284 -18.68 -0.51 -8.62
N ASN A 285 -19.87 -0.73 -9.20
CA ASN A 285 -20.85 -1.66 -8.63
C ASN A 285 -20.38 -3.12 -8.63
N GLN A 286 -19.37 -3.46 -9.43
CA GLN A 286 -18.81 -4.82 -9.51
C GLN A 286 -17.67 -5.04 -8.51
N GLY A 287 -17.20 -3.98 -7.84
CA GLY A 287 -16.06 -4.00 -6.93
C GLY A 287 -14.98 -3.01 -7.39
N THR A 288 -13.70 -3.32 -7.14
CA THR A 288 -12.58 -2.43 -7.45
C THR A 288 -11.72 -2.93 -8.59
N ASP A 289 -11.24 -2.02 -9.42
CA ASP A 289 -10.31 -2.31 -10.51
C ASP A 289 -9.13 -1.34 -10.52
N VAL A 290 -8.04 -1.76 -11.17
CA VAL A 290 -6.88 -0.92 -11.43
C VAL A 290 -7.01 -0.26 -12.80
N VAL A 291 -6.80 1.05 -12.84
CA VAL A 291 -6.86 1.88 -14.03
C VAL A 291 -5.64 2.81 -14.11
N VAL A 292 -5.41 3.39 -15.28
CA VAL A 292 -4.44 4.46 -15.51
C VAL A 292 -5.18 5.72 -15.93
N LEU A 293 -4.82 6.82 -15.26
CA LEU A 293 -5.34 8.16 -15.50
C LEU A 293 -4.25 9.04 -16.14
N ASP A 294 -4.67 9.98 -16.97
CA ASP A 294 -3.83 11.09 -17.43
C ASP A 294 -3.61 12.07 -16.26
N ALA A 295 -2.35 12.37 -15.93
CA ALA A 295 -2.03 13.17 -14.74
C ALA A 295 -2.46 14.65 -14.84
N VAL A 296 -2.67 15.15 -16.06
CA VAL A 296 -3.07 16.55 -16.28
C VAL A 296 -4.59 16.68 -16.18
N SER A 297 -5.32 15.89 -16.97
CA SER A 297 -6.78 15.96 -17.10
C SER A 297 -7.54 15.13 -16.08
N GLY A 298 -6.91 14.11 -15.48
CA GLY A 298 -7.56 13.14 -14.60
C GLY A 298 -8.46 12.14 -15.31
N SER A 299 -8.44 12.12 -16.65
CA SER A 299 -9.26 11.20 -17.44
C SER A 299 -8.71 9.78 -17.35
N GLU A 300 -9.59 8.80 -17.23
CA GLU A 300 -9.21 7.38 -17.38
C GLU A 300 -8.83 7.11 -18.85
N VAL A 301 -7.59 6.68 -19.07
CA VAL A 301 -7.02 6.44 -20.40
C VAL A 301 -6.77 4.96 -20.69
N PHE A 302 -6.69 4.14 -19.64
CA PHE A 302 -6.45 2.71 -19.79
C PHE A 302 -6.97 1.92 -18.59
N ARG A 303 -7.61 0.79 -18.84
CA ARG A 303 -8.11 -0.13 -17.81
C ARG A 303 -7.18 -1.33 -17.70
N VAL A 304 -6.58 -1.53 -16.53
CA VAL A 304 -5.61 -2.62 -16.27
C VAL A 304 -6.32 -3.90 -15.87
N THR A 305 -7.39 -3.80 -15.07
CA THR A 305 -8.21 -4.94 -14.64
C THR A 305 -9.70 -4.68 -14.84
N ASP A 306 -10.47 -5.76 -14.98
CA ASP A 306 -11.94 -5.77 -15.06
C ASP A 306 -12.48 -7.00 -14.31
N ASP A 307 -12.00 -7.18 -13.07
CA ASP A 307 -12.31 -8.34 -12.23
C ASP A 307 -13.02 -7.97 -10.92
N GLY A 308 -13.13 -6.68 -10.61
CA GLY A 308 -13.81 -6.17 -9.43
C GLY A 308 -13.11 -6.51 -8.11
N ARG A 309 -11.86 -6.98 -8.14
CA ARG A 309 -11.14 -7.53 -6.98
C ARG A 309 -9.72 -7.00 -6.83
N SER A 310 -9.35 -5.99 -7.60
CA SER A 310 -7.99 -5.47 -7.71
C SER A 310 -7.90 -4.03 -7.22
N PHE A 311 -6.87 -3.69 -6.43
CA PHE A 311 -6.77 -2.40 -5.74
C PHE A 311 -5.33 -2.07 -5.30
N SER A 312 -5.12 -0.83 -4.84
CA SER A 312 -3.84 -0.30 -4.34
C SER A 312 -2.65 -0.52 -5.29
N PRO A 313 -2.70 0.05 -6.51
CA PRO A 313 -1.64 -0.15 -7.49
C PRO A 313 -0.38 0.67 -7.17
N VAL A 314 0.75 0.23 -7.70
CA VAL A 314 2.02 0.95 -7.75
C VAL A 314 2.67 0.75 -9.12
N TRP A 315 3.18 1.84 -9.70
CA TRP A 315 3.90 1.80 -10.97
C TRP A 315 5.29 1.21 -10.80
N SER A 316 5.72 0.41 -11.78
CA SER A 316 7.13 0.09 -11.98
C SER A 316 7.90 1.39 -12.22
N PRO A 317 8.98 1.67 -11.48
CA PRO A 317 9.85 2.80 -11.80
C PRO A 317 10.46 2.73 -13.21
N ALA A 318 10.48 1.56 -13.84
CA ALA A 318 10.89 1.39 -15.23
C ALA A 318 9.80 1.75 -16.25
N GLY A 319 8.54 1.93 -15.83
CA GLY A 319 7.44 2.35 -16.69
C GLY A 319 6.80 1.24 -17.54
N ASP A 320 7.09 -0.03 -17.23
CA ASP A 320 6.74 -1.20 -18.05
C ASP A 320 5.75 -2.15 -17.35
N ALA A 321 5.35 -1.87 -16.12
CA ALA A 321 4.43 -2.70 -15.35
C ALA A 321 3.73 -1.95 -14.22
N ILE A 322 2.64 -2.53 -13.72
CA ILE A 322 1.92 -2.08 -12.53
C ILE A 322 1.75 -3.27 -11.60
N ALA A 323 2.18 -3.14 -10.34
CA ALA A 323 1.88 -4.11 -9.29
C ALA A 323 0.66 -3.66 -8.50
N PHE A 324 -0.15 -4.59 -7.99
CA PHE A 324 -1.39 -4.28 -7.27
C PHE A 324 -1.83 -5.44 -6.37
N LEU A 325 -2.65 -5.13 -5.36
CA LEU A 325 -3.26 -6.14 -4.51
C LEU A 325 -4.49 -6.74 -5.21
N HIS A 326 -4.68 -8.04 -5.06
CA HIS A 326 -5.82 -8.77 -5.62
C HIS A 326 -6.43 -9.70 -4.56
N GLN A 327 -7.75 -9.60 -4.37
CA GLN A 327 -8.46 -10.42 -3.40
C GLN A 327 -9.19 -11.59 -4.07
N ARG A 328 -8.88 -12.82 -3.64
CA ARG A 328 -9.62 -14.03 -4.05
C ARG A 328 -9.90 -14.92 -2.85
N GLY A 329 -11.18 -15.21 -2.60
CA GLY A 329 -11.58 -16.12 -1.52
C GLY A 329 -11.17 -15.64 -0.12
N GLY A 330 -11.13 -14.33 0.11
CA GLY A 330 -10.69 -13.73 1.38
C GLY A 330 -9.17 -13.64 1.55
N ILE A 331 -8.40 -14.14 0.58
CA ILE A 331 -6.95 -14.04 0.56
C ILE A 331 -6.54 -12.87 -0.34
N ILE A 332 -5.63 -12.04 0.15
CA ILE A 332 -5.02 -10.96 -0.63
C ILE A 332 -3.62 -11.41 -1.04
N ASP A 333 -3.34 -11.29 -2.33
CA ASP A 333 -2.03 -11.53 -2.92
C ASP A 333 -1.59 -10.31 -3.74
N LEU A 334 -0.28 -10.19 -3.94
CA LEU A 334 0.28 -9.19 -4.84
C LEU A 334 0.33 -9.75 -6.26
N ARG A 335 -0.11 -8.97 -7.24
CA ARG A 335 -0.05 -9.27 -8.67
C ARG A 335 0.72 -8.21 -9.43
N LEU A 336 1.18 -8.59 -10.62
CA LEU A 336 1.89 -7.75 -11.58
C LEU A 336 1.20 -7.83 -12.93
N ALA A 337 0.82 -6.68 -13.50
CA ALA A 337 0.45 -6.55 -14.90
C ALA A 337 1.63 -5.96 -15.68
N ARG A 338 2.21 -6.73 -16.60
CA ARG A 338 3.24 -6.23 -17.53
C ARG A 338 2.56 -5.54 -18.71
N LEU A 339 3.04 -4.36 -19.05
CA LEU A 339 2.46 -3.50 -20.08
C LEU A 339 3.34 -3.53 -21.34
N ASP A 340 2.70 -3.66 -22.50
CA ASP A 340 3.30 -3.39 -23.80
C ASP A 340 2.84 -2.03 -24.32
N GLY A 341 3.64 -1.44 -25.21
CA GLY A 341 3.37 -0.14 -25.81
C GLY A 341 3.83 1.04 -24.94
N SER A 342 3.35 2.23 -25.27
CA SER A 342 3.59 3.47 -24.54
C SER A 342 2.28 4.21 -24.33
N GLY A 343 2.19 5.04 -23.29
CA GLY A 343 0.96 5.76 -23.01
C GLY A 343 0.48 6.63 -24.17
N PRO A 344 -0.83 6.65 -24.49
CA PRO A 344 -1.93 5.93 -23.82
C PRO A 344 -2.29 4.56 -24.45
N THR A 345 -1.49 4.00 -25.37
CA THR A 345 -1.83 2.80 -26.15
C THR A 345 -1.36 1.48 -25.54
N TRP A 346 -1.38 1.39 -24.20
CA TRP A 346 -0.92 0.18 -23.52
C TRP A 346 -1.79 -1.04 -23.79
N ARG A 347 -1.21 -2.21 -23.59
CA ARG A 347 -1.93 -3.48 -23.45
C ARG A 347 -1.33 -4.27 -22.29
N VAL A 348 -2.16 -4.97 -21.53
CA VAL A 348 -1.66 -5.94 -20.56
C VAL A 348 -1.17 -7.15 -21.34
N ARG A 349 0.15 -7.32 -21.44
CA ARG A 349 0.77 -8.47 -22.09
C ARG A 349 0.60 -9.73 -21.25
N GLU A 350 0.77 -9.57 -19.94
CA GLU A 350 0.83 -10.68 -19.00
C GLU A 350 0.42 -10.23 -17.61
N ALA A 351 -0.28 -11.10 -16.87
CA ALA A 351 -0.57 -10.93 -15.46
C ALA A 351 0.06 -12.09 -14.65
N ILE A 352 0.90 -11.75 -13.67
CA ILE A 352 1.67 -12.71 -12.86
C ILE A 352 1.30 -12.50 -11.39
N ASN A 353 1.21 -13.59 -10.61
CA ASN A 353 1.15 -13.49 -9.16
C ASN A 353 2.57 -13.22 -8.63
N LEU A 354 2.79 -12.15 -7.88
CA LEU A 354 4.07 -11.94 -7.19
C LEU A 354 4.12 -12.69 -5.86
N THR A 355 2.95 -12.87 -5.23
CA THR A 355 2.77 -13.76 -4.08
C THR A 355 1.64 -14.74 -4.33
N GLU A 356 1.67 -15.88 -3.66
CA GLU A 356 0.63 -16.91 -3.77
C GLU A 356 0.08 -17.31 -2.40
N ALA A 357 -1.24 -17.23 -2.24
CA ALA A 357 -1.93 -17.60 -1.01
C ALA A 357 -1.31 -16.95 0.25
N SER A 358 -0.71 -15.77 0.10
CA SER A 358 0.14 -15.17 1.13
C SER A 358 -0.63 -14.33 2.13
N ALA A 359 -1.92 -14.06 1.91
CA ALA A 359 -2.77 -13.33 2.85
C ALA A 359 -2.11 -12.04 3.33
N LEU A 360 -1.70 -11.21 2.37
CA LEU A 360 -1.11 -9.90 2.65
C LEU A 360 -2.14 -8.99 3.34
N GLU A 361 -1.66 -7.99 4.06
CA GLU A 361 -2.55 -7.01 4.68
C GLU A 361 -3.16 -6.08 3.63
N ALA A 362 -4.45 -5.81 3.70
CA ALA A 362 -5.12 -4.86 2.79
C ALA A 362 -4.53 -3.43 2.91
N THR A 363 -3.97 -3.10 4.07
CA THR A 363 -3.32 -1.82 4.36
C THR A 363 -1.88 -1.75 3.83
N SER A 364 -1.38 -2.84 3.22
CA SER A 364 0.03 -2.97 2.84
C SER A 364 0.50 -1.94 1.80
N ARG A 365 -0.38 -1.40 0.95
CA ARG A 365 -0.04 -0.40 -0.09
C ARG A 365 1.37 -0.55 -0.66
N PRO A 366 1.59 -1.53 -1.55
CA PRO A 366 2.92 -1.92 -1.95
C PRO A 366 3.72 -0.74 -2.52
N GLY A 367 5.00 -0.65 -2.15
CA GLY A 367 5.92 0.35 -2.69
C GLY A 367 6.95 -0.32 -3.60
N TRP A 368 7.28 0.27 -4.74
CA TRP A 368 8.26 -0.27 -5.68
C TRP A 368 9.41 0.70 -5.89
N PHE A 369 10.64 0.22 -5.68
CA PHE A 369 11.87 0.95 -5.96
C PHE A 369 12.78 0.20 -6.94
N ILE A 370 13.41 0.93 -7.86
CA ILE A 370 14.50 0.47 -8.71
C ILE A 370 15.60 1.51 -8.60
N SER A 371 16.84 1.09 -8.31
CA SER A 371 17.96 2.00 -8.21
C SER A 371 18.17 2.77 -9.52
N PRO A 372 18.51 4.08 -9.50
CA PRO A 372 18.68 4.87 -10.71
C PRO A 372 19.62 4.26 -11.77
N GLY A 373 20.69 3.59 -11.33
CA GLY A 373 21.64 2.91 -12.23
C GLY A 373 21.11 1.63 -12.91
N GLN A 374 19.97 1.09 -12.45
CA GLN A 374 19.31 -0.09 -13.03
C GLN A 374 18.10 0.29 -13.90
N LEU A 375 17.75 1.57 -13.93
CA LEU A 375 16.59 2.02 -14.69
C LEU A 375 16.90 2.09 -16.19
N PRO A 376 15.91 1.81 -17.06
CA PRO A 376 16.06 2.07 -18.48
C PRO A 376 16.41 3.53 -18.74
N ILE A 377 17.28 3.77 -19.73
CA ILE A 377 17.56 5.12 -20.22
C ILE A 377 16.25 5.65 -20.84
N PRO A 378 15.79 6.86 -20.49
CA PRO A 378 14.61 7.44 -21.11
C PRO A 378 14.75 7.43 -22.63
N ALA A 379 13.73 6.93 -23.33
CA ALA A 379 13.71 7.04 -24.78
C ALA A 379 13.81 8.53 -25.16
N THR A 380 14.79 8.88 -25.99
CA THR A 380 14.95 10.24 -26.49
C THR A 380 13.62 10.67 -27.12
N PRO A 381 13.00 11.78 -26.72
CA PRO A 381 11.81 12.25 -27.40
C PRO A 381 12.14 12.45 -28.88
N PRO A 382 11.23 12.09 -29.81
CA PRO A 382 11.45 12.39 -31.21
C PRO A 382 11.70 13.90 -31.35
N PRO A 383 12.62 14.33 -32.24
CA PRO A 383 12.88 15.74 -32.44
C PRO A 383 11.55 16.42 -32.74
N SER A 384 11.23 17.46 -31.98
CA SER A 384 10.08 18.31 -32.24
C SER A 384 10.11 18.66 -33.72
N SER A 385 9.07 18.29 -34.47
CA SER A 385 8.92 18.73 -35.86
C SER A 385 8.95 20.25 -35.85
N GLY A 386 10.10 20.82 -36.17
CA GLY A 386 10.31 22.25 -36.19
C GLY A 386 9.21 22.86 -37.04
N SER A 387 8.51 23.82 -36.44
CA SER A 387 7.68 24.77 -37.17
C SER A 387 8.46 25.20 -38.41
N GLY A 388 7.91 24.90 -39.59
CA GLY A 388 8.49 25.30 -40.85
C GLY A 388 8.81 26.78 -40.80
N ASP A 389 10.10 27.08 -40.91
CA ASP A 389 10.64 28.41 -41.03
C ASP A 389 10.04 29.01 -42.30
N ARG A 390 8.99 29.83 -42.14
CA ARG A 390 8.47 30.64 -43.24
C ARG A 390 9.48 31.74 -43.45
N SER A 391 10.39 31.53 -44.39
CA SER A 391 11.21 32.58 -44.98
C SER A 391 10.32 33.79 -45.35
N PRO A 392 10.65 35.01 -44.91
CA PRO A 392 9.91 36.19 -45.34
C PRO A 392 10.21 36.45 -46.82
N ALA A 393 9.16 36.59 -47.62
CA ALA A 393 9.23 37.05 -48.99
C ALA A 393 9.91 38.43 -49.04
N GLY A 394 10.95 38.55 -49.86
CA GLY A 394 11.69 39.79 -50.07
C GLY A 394 10.81 40.91 -50.66
N PRO A 395 11.12 42.18 -50.39
CA PRO A 395 10.34 43.30 -50.89
C PRO A 395 10.51 43.48 -52.41
N SER A 396 9.39 43.61 -53.11
CA SER A 396 9.34 44.01 -54.52
C SER A 396 9.86 45.44 -54.70
N SER A 397 11.01 45.60 -55.34
CA SER A 397 11.47 46.89 -55.85
C SER A 397 10.88 47.14 -57.24
N SER A 398 9.80 47.92 -57.31
CA SER A 398 9.39 48.60 -58.54
C SER A 398 9.73 50.08 -58.40
N ARG A 399 10.66 50.57 -59.22
CA ARG A 399 10.62 51.90 -59.87
C ARG A 399 11.88 52.15 -60.68
N PRO A 400 11.80 53.09 -61.62
CA PRO A 400 12.57 54.32 -61.40
C PRO A 400 11.69 55.47 -60.90
#